data_AF-M2A9H9-F1
#
_entry.id   AF-M2A9H9-F1
#
_cell.length_a   1.000
_cell.length_b   1.000
_cell.length_c   1.000
_cell.angle_alpha   90.00
_cell.angle_beta   90.00
_cell.angle_gamma   90.00
#
_symmetry.space_group_name_H-M   'P 1'
#
loop_
_entity.id
_entity.type
_entity.pdbx_description
1 polymer ?
#
loop_
_entity_poly.entity_id
_entity_poly.type
_entity_poly.pdbx_seq_one_letter_code
_entity_poly.pdbx_strand_id
1 'polypeptide(L)'
;MGSLVRPPATELHLERLAEAPGPDAESMGYSLDEMSQIVVRILQDIGMVDAFPPIIVFFGHGSGSLNNPHESAYNCGACSGGRGGPNARAFAVMANDPRVRRRVAEQGIKLPDEVRFVGAYHNTCNDDVDYYDLDLLPRSLRELFRRIESDVIET
;
A
#
# COMPACT_ATOMS: atom_id res chain seq x y z
N MET A 1 38.89 -6.34 4.48
CA MET A 1 38.29 -7.02 3.31
C MET A 1 36.78 -6.95 3.51
N GLY A 2 36.10 -5.98 2.88
CA GLY A 2 34.65 -5.83 3.02
C GLY A 2 33.94 -6.78 2.06
N SER A 3 32.89 -7.47 2.51
CA SER A 3 32.02 -8.22 1.61
C SER A 3 30.81 -7.36 1.24
N LEU A 4 30.44 -7.38 -0.04
CA LEU A 4 29.12 -6.90 -0.45
C LEU A 4 28.11 -7.97 -0.03
N VAL A 5 27.26 -7.65 0.94
CA VAL A 5 26.14 -8.50 1.34
C VAL A 5 24.90 -7.95 0.66
N ARG A 6 24.20 -8.77 -0.12
CA ARG A 6 22.84 -8.41 -0.55
C ARG A 6 21.97 -8.37 0.71
N PRO A 7 21.29 -7.25 1.00
CA PRO A 7 20.32 -7.24 2.09
C PRO A 7 19.30 -8.37 1.84
N PRO A 8 18.87 -9.06 2.91
CA PRO A 8 17.87 -10.11 2.78
C PRO A 8 16.59 -9.52 2.18
N ALA A 9 15.96 -10.25 1.26
CA ALA A 9 14.66 -9.89 0.76
C ALA A 9 13.67 -9.92 1.95
N THR A 10 12.99 -8.81 2.21
CA THR A 10 12.01 -8.69 3.28
C THR A 10 10.61 -8.80 2.71
N GLU A 11 9.80 -9.70 3.26
CA GLU A 11 8.38 -9.82 2.96
C GLU A 11 7.56 -9.03 3.98
N LEU A 12 6.51 -8.33 3.51
CA LEU A 12 5.60 -7.61 4.39
C LEU A 12 4.66 -8.61 5.08
N HIS A 13 4.67 -8.62 6.41
CA HIS A 13 3.73 -9.40 7.21
C HIS A 13 2.72 -8.46 7.87
N LEU A 14 1.44 -8.61 7.52
CA LEU A 14 0.34 -7.78 8.04
C LEU A 14 -0.62 -8.54 8.94
N GLU A 15 -0.71 -9.86 8.79
CA GLU A 15 -1.74 -10.66 9.47
C GLU A 15 -1.29 -10.99 10.89
N ARG A 16 -2.19 -10.74 11.85
CA ARG A 16 -1.99 -11.13 13.25
C ARG A 16 -2.38 -12.59 13.45
N LEU A 17 -1.61 -13.33 14.24
CA LEU A 17 -1.91 -14.72 14.60
C LEU A 17 -2.78 -14.82 15.86
N ALA A 18 -2.58 -13.93 16.83
CA ALA A 18 -3.36 -13.86 18.04
C ALA A 18 -4.75 -13.23 17.81
N GLU A 19 -5.71 -13.60 18.65
CA GLU A 19 -7.08 -13.09 18.57
C GLU A 19 -7.13 -11.56 18.84
N ALA A 20 -6.44 -11.11 19.88
CA ALA A 20 -6.41 -9.71 20.30
C ALA A 20 -5.09 -9.01 19.93
N PRO A 21 -5.12 -7.70 19.62
CA PRO A 21 -3.91 -6.93 19.41
C PRO A 21 -3.11 -6.76 20.71
N GLY A 22 -1.78 -6.74 20.59
CA GLY A 22 -0.88 -6.69 21.74
C GLY A 22 0.58 -6.46 21.35
N PRO A 23 1.48 -6.30 22.34
CA PRO A 23 2.89 -6.01 22.10
C PRO A 23 3.70 -7.25 21.65
N ASP A 24 3.15 -8.45 21.82
CA ASP A 24 3.81 -9.69 21.44
C ASP A 24 3.83 -9.87 19.92
N ALA A 25 4.83 -10.58 19.41
CA ALA A 25 5.01 -10.77 17.96
C ALA A 25 3.79 -11.38 17.26
N GLU A 26 3.13 -12.35 17.90
CA GLU A 26 1.91 -12.99 17.38
C GLU A 26 0.69 -12.06 17.41
N SER A 27 0.75 -11.02 18.23
CA SER A 27 -0.32 -10.05 18.48
C SER A 27 -0.17 -8.75 17.68
N MET A 28 0.87 -8.66 16.84
CA MET A 28 1.08 -7.53 15.92
C MET A 28 0.36 -7.74 14.59
N GLY A 29 -0.08 -6.65 13.97
CA GLY A 29 -0.79 -6.66 12.68
C GLY A 29 -2.31 -6.68 12.84
N TYR A 30 -2.98 -7.11 11.77
CA TYR A 30 -4.42 -7.03 11.60
C TYR A 30 -5.03 -8.43 11.50
N SER A 31 -6.21 -8.59 12.09
CA SER A 31 -7.06 -9.73 11.77
C SER A 31 -7.60 -9.61 10.34
N LEU A 32 -8.01 -10.73 9.76
CA LEU A 32 -8.62 -10.72 8.43
C LEU A 32 -9.92 -9.87 8.37
N ASP A 33 -10.63 -9.72 9.50
CA ASP A 33 -11.82 -8.84 9.58
C ASP A 33 -11.43 -7.36 9.61
N GLU A 34 -10.40 -7.01 10.40
CA GLU A 34 -9.84 -5.66 10.44
C GLU A 34 -9.36 -5.24 9.04
N MET A 35 -8.60 -6.11 8.35
CA MET A 35 -8.14 -5.85 6.97
C MET A 35 -9.31 -5.61 6.01
N SER A 36 -10.37 -6.41 6.11
CA SER A 36 -11.55 -6.28 5.25
C SER A 36 -12.33 -4.99 5.52
N GLN A 37 -12.47 -4.62 6.79
CA GLN A 37 -13.11 -3.36 7.19
C GLN A 37 -12.32 -2.14 6.72
N ILE A 38 -10.98 -2.18 6.81
CA ILE A 38 -10.11 -1.13 6.28
C ILE A 38 -10.33 -0.95 4.78
N VAL A 39 -10.33 -2.05 4.02
CA VAL A 39 -10.53 -2.01 2.56
C VAL A 39 -11.90 -1.44 2.20
N VAL A 40 -12.98 -1.94 2.82
CA VAL A 40 -14.34 -1.44 2.58
C VAL A 40 -14.42 0.05 2.91
N ARG A 41 -13.92 0.43 4.09
CA ARG A 41 -14.00 1.81 4.56
C ARG A 41 -13.33 2.78 3.60
N ILE A 42 -12.10 2.48 3.20
CA ILE A 42 -11.35 3.34 2.28
C ILE A 42 -12.04 3.42 0.91
N LEU A 43 -12.49 2.30 0.34
CA LEU A 43 -13.18 2.29 -0.96
C LEU A 43 -14.48 3.10 -0.92
N GLN A 44 -15.24 3.03 0.17
CA GLN A 44 -16.44 3.85 0.37
C GLN A 44 -16.09 5.33 0.53
N ASP A 45 -15.08 5.65 1.35
CA ASP A 45 -14.68 7.03 1.63
C ASP A 45 -14.20 7.76 0.36
N ILE A 46 -13.52 7.06 -0.56
CA ILE A 46 -13.09 7.62 -1.85
C ILE A 46 -14.15 7.49 -2.96
N GLY A 47 -15.30 6.90 -2.66
CA GLY A 47 -16.41 6.71 -3.61
C GLY A 47 -16.14 5.67 -4.72
N MET A 48 -15.17 4.77 -4.52
CA MET A 48 -14.76 3.78 -5.52
C MET A 48 -15.28 2.39 -5.15
N VAL A 49 -16.57 2.19 -5.36
CA VAL A 49 -17.31 0.98 -4.93
C VAL A 49 -17.70 0.06 -6.09
N ASP A 50 -17.55 0.52 -7.33
CA ASP A 50 -17.80 -0.23 -8.56
C ASP A 50 -16.86 0.25 -9.69
N ALA A 51 -17.05 -0.28 -10.90
CA ALA A 51 -16.34 0.14 -12.12
C ALA A 51 -14.80 0.19 -11.99
N PHE A 52 -14.22 -0.78 -11.29
CA PHE A 52 -12.79 -0.83 -11.01
C PHE A 52 -11.93 -0.96 -12.29
N PRO A 53 -10.89 -0.12 -12.48
CA PRO A 53 -9.95 -0.27 -13.57
C PRO A 53 -9.01 -1.46 -13.34
N PRO A 54 -8.28 -1.94 -14.37
CA PRO A 54 -7.37 -3.08 -14.23
C PRO A 54 -6.25 -2.86 -13.20
N ILE A 55 -5.77 -1.61 -13.05
CA ILE A 55 -4.74 -1.22 -12.09
C ILE A 55 -5.24 0.00 -11.32
N ILE A 56 -5.05 -0.04 -10.00
CA ILE A 56 -5.32 1.06 -9.08
C ILE A 56 -4.05 1.34 -8.32
N VAL A 57 -3.51 2.55 -8.45
CA VAL A 57 -2.35 2.98 -7.67
C VAL A 57 -2.83 3.75 -6.46
N PHE A 58 -2.49 3.25 -5.27
CA PHE A 58 -2.83 3.89 -4.00
C PHE A 58 -1.61 4.61 -3.46
N PHE A 59 -1.65 5.94 -3.40
CA PHE A 59 -0.51 6.77 -3.03
C PHE A 59 -0.51 7.12 -1.54
N GLY A 60 0.61 6.83 -0.90
CA GLY A 60 0.98 7.35 0.40
C GLY A 60 1.95 8.52 0.22
N HIS A 61 1.66 9.65 0.84
CA HIS A 61 2.51 10.85 0.69
C HIS A 61 3.51 10.97 1.84
N GLY A 62 4.63 11.62 1.58
CA GLY A 62 5.58 12.08 2.59
C GLY A 62 6.58 13.05 1.99
N SER A 63 7.50 13.54 2.79
CA SER A 63 8.50 14.52 2.37
C SER A 63 9.88 14.11 2.88
N GLY A 64 10.85 14.02 1.98
CA GLY A 64 12.24 13.76 2.32
C GLY A 64 12.94 15.02 2.83
N SER A 65 13.59 14.93 4.00
CA SER A 65 14.54 15.95 4.47
C SER A 65 15.81 15.26 4.95
N LEU A 66 16.97 15.65 4.38
CA LEU A 66 18.26 15.08 4.78
C LEU A 66 18.81 15.86 5.96
N ASN A 67 19.19 15.16 7.03
CA ASN A 67 19.82 15.72 8.23
C ASN A 67 19.00 16.81 8.95
N ASN A 68 17.68 16.64 9.02
CA ASN A 68 16.81 17.60 9.69
C ASN A 68 16.15 16.99 10.95
N PRO A 69 16.47 17.47 12.16
CA PRO A 69 15.86 16.97 13.39
C PRO A 69 14.35 17.28 13.51
N HIS A 70 13.80 18.09 12.60
CA HIS A 70 12.38 18.42 12.52
C HIS A 70 11.66 17.73 11.34
N GLU A 71 12.18 16.61 10.82
CA GLU A 71 11.60 15.87 9.68
C GLU A 71 10.07 15.65 9.77
N SER A 72 9.56 15.33 10.95
CA SER A 72 8.11 15.12 11.17
C SER A 72 7.26 16.36 10.90
N ALA A 73 7.82 17.57 11.01
CA ALA A 73 7.14 18.83 10.68
C ALA A 73 7.02 19.07 9.16
N TYR A 74 7.83 18.38 8.35
CA TYR A 74 7.80 18.48 6.88
C TYR A 74 6.93 17.40 6.24
N ASN A 75 6.60 16.34 6.98
CA ASN A 75 5.63 15.34 6.54
C ASN A 75 4.20 15.86 6.68
N CYS A 76 3.28 15.25 5.92
CA CYS A 76 1.89 15.68 5.87
C CYS A 76 1.26 15.67 7.28
N GLY A 77 0.67 16.80 7.68
CA GLY A 77 -0.05 16.93 8.95
C GLY A 77 -1.24 15.96 9.05
N ALA A 78 -1.83 15.59 7.91
CA ALA A 78 -2.89 14.58 7.85
C ALA A 78 -2.39 13.15 8.18
N CYS A 79 -1.08 12.90 8.07
CA CYS A 79 -0.44 11.65 8.46
C CYS A 79 0.27 11.74 9.83
N SER A 80 -0.04 12.77 10.62
CA SER A 80 0.59 13.04 11.92
C SER A 80 2.13 13.10 11.87
N GLY A 81 2.69 13.57 10.74
CA GLY A 81 4.14 13.66 10.54
C GLY A 81 4.81 12.35 10.12
N GLY A 82 4.04 11.28 9.86
CA GLY A 82 4.52 10.02 9.30
C GLY A 82 4.56 9.99 7.78
N ARG A 83 5.32 9.05 7.20
CA ARG A 83 5.34 8.76 5.77
C ARG A 83 4.23 7.78 5.42
N GLY A 84 3.41 8.11 4.41
CA GLY A 84 2.26 7.30 4.00
C GLY A 84 2.60 6.03 3.22
N GLY A 85 3.83 5.86 2.74
CA GLY A 85 4.24 4.74 1.89
C GLY A 85 3.93 3.36 2.47
N PRO A 86 4.29 3.06 3.74
CA PRO A 86 3.94 1.80 4.38
C PRO A 86 2.44 1.52 4.45
N ASN A 87 1.61 2.55 4.70
CA ASN A 87 0.16 2.41 4.74
C ASN A 87 -0.41 2.12 3.34
N ALA A 88 0.14 2.77 2.32
CA ALA A 88 -0.26 2.53 0.93
C ALA A 88 0.10 1.11 0.48
N ARG A 89 1.31 0.64 0.82
CA ARG A 89 1.72 -0.76 0.59
C ARG A 89 0.81 -1.73 1.32
N ALA A 90 0.53 -1.48 2.60
CA ALA A 90 -0.33 -2.33 3.42
C ALA A 90 -1.75 -2.44 2.83
N PHE A 91 -2.35 -1.32 2.45
CA PHE A 91 -3.66 -1.29 1.80
C PHE A 91 -3.68 -2.11 0.50
N ALA A 92 -2.67 -1.94 -0.36
CA ALA A 92 -2.60 -2.69 -1.62
C ALA A 92 -2.50 -4.20 -1.38
N VAL A 93 -1.72 -4.64 -0.39
CA VAL A 93 -1.63 -6.05 -0.01
C VAL A 93 -2.98 -6.57 0.52
N MET A 94 -3.63 -5.84 1.42
CA MET A 94 -4.97 -6.20 1.94
C MET A 94 -6.00 -6.31 0.80
N ALA A 95 -6.05 -5.33 -0.10
CA ALA A 95 -7.01 -5.29 -1.20
C ALA A 95 -6.74 -6.35 -2.30
N ASN A 96 -5.53 -6.90 -2.36
CA ASN A 96 -5.18 -7.99 -3.26
C ASN A 96 -5.34 -9.39 -2.64
N ASP A 97 -5.51 -9.51 -1.31
CA ASP A 97 -5.72 -10.80 -0.66
C ASP A 97 -7.10 -11.40 -1.02
N PRO A 98 -7.17 -12.59 -1.64
CA PRO A 98 -8.45 -13.21 -2.00
C PRO A 98 -9.37 -13.47 -0.82
N ARG A 99 -8.82 -13.69 0.39
CA ARG A 99 -9.58 -13.88 1.63
C ARG A 99 -10.27 -12.59 2.05
N VAL A 100 -9.58 -11.47 1.96
CA VAL A 100 -10.13 -10.13 2.21
C VAL A 100 -11.21 -9.81 1.18
N ARG A 101 -10.94 -10.05 -0.11
CA ARG A 101 -11.91 -9.80 -1.20
C ARG A 101 -13.25 -10.52 -1.02
N ARG A 102 -13.24 -11.76 -0.51
CA ARG A 102 -14.48 -12.49 -0.21
C ARG A 102 -15.32 -11.76 0.84
N ARG A 103 -14.70 -11.27 1.91
CA ARG A 103 -15.39 -10.52 2.98
C ARG A 103 -15.83 -9.13 2.52
N VAL A 104 -15.03 -8.46 1.68
CA VAL A 104 -15.39 -7.19 1.05
C VAL A 104 -16.64 -7.36 0.17
N ALA A 105 -16.75 -8.48 -0.56
CA ALA A 105 -17.92 -8.81 -1.37
C ALA A 105 -19.18 -9.07 -0.54
N GLU A 106 -19.06 -9.68 0.64
CA GLU A 106 -20.17 -9.81 1.62
C GLU A 106 -20.70 -8.45 2.08
N GLN A 107 -19.87 -7.40 2.04
CA GLN A 107 -20.23 -6.02 2.37
C GLN A 107 -20.71 -5.20 1.15
N GLY A 108 -20.94 -5.87 0.01
CA GLY A 108 -21.55 -5.25 -1.18
C GLY A 108 -20.57 -4.67 -2.19
N ILE A 109 -19.25 -4.74 -1.95
CA ILE A 109 -18.23 -4.27 -2.89
C ILE A 109 -17.56 -5.46 -3.56
N LYS A 110 -17.78 -5.64 -4.87
CA LYS A 110 -17.17 -6.74 -5.62
C LYS A 110 -15.88 -6.28 -6.28
N LEU A 111 -14.75 -6.72 -5.74
CA LEU A 111 -13.42 -6.53 -6.34
C LEU A 111 -13.11 -7.67 -7.31
N PRO A 112 -13.06 -7.44 -8.64
CA PRO A 112 -12.76 -8.49 -9.61
C PRO A 112 -11.33 -9.03 -9.45
N ASP A 113 -11.14 -10.34 -9.65
CA ASP A 113 -9.87 -11.04 -9.46
C ASP A 113 -8.77 -10.61 -10.45
N GLU A 114 -9.12 -9.87 -11.49
CA GLU A 114 -8.20 -9.31 -12.48
C GLU A 114 -7.66 -7.94 -12.06
N VAL A 115 -8.39 -7.22 -11.21
CA VAL A 115 -8.00 -5.89 -10.73
C VAL A 115 -6.82 -6.00 -9.78
N ARG A 116 -5.80 -5.17 -9.96
CA ARG A 116 -4.62 -5.12 -9.09
C ARG A 116 -4.45 -3.76 -8.44
N PHE A 117 -4.25 -3.78 -7.13
CA PHE A 117 -3.84 -2.60 -6.37
C PHE A 117 -2.32 -2.56 -6.28
N VAL A 118 -1.73 -1.38 -6.48
CA VAL A 118 -0.30 -1.12 -6.32
C VAL A 118 -0.14 0.00 -5.30
N GLY A 119 0.60 -0.26 -4.23
CA GLY A 119 0.95 0.79 -3.27
C GLY A 119 2.10 1.62 -3.84
N ALA A 120 2.02 2.93 -3.66
CA ALA A 120 3.09 3.86 -4.06
C ALA A 120 3.38 4.87 -2.96
N TYR A 121 4.60 5.40 -2.95
CA TYR A 121 5.02 6.49 -2.11
C TYR A 121 5.38 7.69 -2.98
N HIS A 122 4.71 8.82 -2.78
CA HIS A 122 5.06 10.09 -3.43
C HIS A 122 5.82 10.97 -2.45
N ASN A 123 7.04 11.32 -2.82
CA ASN A 123 7.86 12.27 -2.10
C ASN A 123 7.54 13.69 -2.57
N THR A 124 6.71 14.41 -1.81
CA THR A 124 6.25 15.75 -2.18
C THR A 124 7.35 16.82 -2.16
N CYS A 125 8.57 16.50 -1.71
CA CYS A 125 9.70 17.42 -1.73
C CYS A 125 10.37 17.52 -3.11
N ASN A 126 10.34 16.45 -3.88
CA ASN A 126 11.04 16.34 -5.16
C ASN A 126 10.23 15.60 -6.24
N ASP A 127 8.96 15.30 -5.95
CA ASP A 127 8.00 14.62 -6.79
C ASP A 127 8.37 13.20 -7.23
N ASP A 128 9.41 12.61 -6.63
CA ASP A 128 9.77 11.21 -6.87
C ASP A 128 8.66 10.27 -6.38
N VAL A 129 8.43 9.21 -7.14
CA VAL A 129 7.46 8.15 -6.80
C VAL A 129 8.15 6.80 -6.72
N ASP A 130 8.00 6.13 -5.58
CA ASP A 130 8.41 4.74 -5.38
C ASP A 130 7.20 3.82 -5.42
N TYR A 131 7.24 2.76 -6.22
CA TYR A 131 6.16 1.76 -6.30
C TYR A 131 6.56 0.46 -5.59
N TYR A 132 5.61 -0.14 -4.87
CA TYR A 132 5.86 -1.34 -4.07
C TYR A 132 5.37 -2.62 -4.75
N ASP A 133 6.07 -3.73 -4.48
CA ASP A 133 5.69 -5.11 -4.81
C ASP A 133 5.38 -5.34 -6.31
N LEU A 134 6.07 -4.61 -7.20
CA LEU A 134 5.90 -4.72 -8.67
C LEU A 134 6.22 -6.12 -9.23
N ASP A 135 6.99 -6.92 -8.49
CA ASP A 135 7.27 -8.31 -8.80
C ASP A 135 6.02 -9.19 -8.74
N LEU A 136 5.03 -8.83 -7.90
CA LEU A 136 3.73 -9.49 -7.79
C LEU A 136 2.75 -9.08 -8.90
N LEU A 137 3.06 -8.03 -9.68
CA LEU A 137 2.20 -7.57 -10.76
C LEU A 137 2.19 -8.60 -11.92
N PRO A 138 0.99 -9.09 -12.32
CA PRO A 138 0.84 -10.01 -13.45
C PRO A 138 1.51 -9.47 -14.71
N ARG A 139 2.16 -10.36 -15.47
CA ARG A 139 2.88 -9.97 -16.71
C ARG A 139 1.97 -9.26 -17.72
N SER A 140 0.69 -9.62 -17.78
CA SER A 140 -0.31 -8.98 -18.64
C SER A 140 -0.54 -7.50 -18.33
N LEU A 141 -0.29 -7.06 -17.09
CA LEU A 141 -0.52 -5.69 -16.64
C LEU A 141 0.74 -4.82 -16.67
N ARG A 142 1.93 -5.39 -16.91
CA ARG A 142 3.20 -4.65 -16.85
C ARG A 142 3.36 -3.59 -17.94
N GLU A 143 2.78 -3.80 -19.11
CA GLU A 143 2.79 -2.77 -20.15
C GLU A 143 1.88 -1.60 -19.80
N LEU A 144 0.68 -1.88 -19.30
CA LEU A 144 -0.23 -0.85 -18.81
C LEU A 144 0.39 -0.06 -17.67
N PHE A 145 1.03 -0.75 -16.72
CA PHE A 145 1.72 -0.10 -15.61
C PHE A 145 2.84 0.83 -16.07
N ARG A 146 3.67 0.42 -17.04
CA ARG A 146 4.74 1.29 -17.58
C ARG A 146 4.19 2.58 -18.21
N ARG A 147 2.99 2.53 -18.80
CA ARG A 147 2.33 3.75 -19.32
C ARG A 147 1.90 4.66 -18.17
N ILE A 148 1.24 4.09 -17.15
CA ILE A 148 0.85 4.82 -15.93
C ILE A 148 2.07 5.48 -15.28
N GLU A 149 3.18 4.75 -15.13
CA GLU A 149 4.43 5.25 -14.57
C GLU A 149 5.01 6.40 -15.38
N SER A 150 4.97 6.32 -16.71
CA SER A 150 5.45 7.40 -17.58
C SER A 150 4.61 8.66 -17.43
N ASP A 151 3.28 8.53 -17.37
CA ASP A 151 2.36 9.67 -17.25
C ASP A 151 2.51 10.41 -15.90
N VAL A 152 2.80 9.66 -14.81
CA VAL A 152 3.00 10.23 -13.48
C VAL A 152 4.27 11.09 -13.41
N ILE A 153 5.30 10.77 -14.20
CA ILE A 153 6.57 11.51 -14.23
C ILE A 153 6.50 12.76 -15.11
N GLU A 154 5.54 12.84 -16.05
CA GLU A 154 5.39 13.96 -16.98
C GLU A 154 4.57 15.16 -16.42
N THR A 155 4.09 15.09 -15.17
CA THR A 155 3.31 16.16 -14.52
C THR A 155 4.15 16.92 -13.49
#